data_AF-A0A2D7IKR4-F1
#
_entry.id   AF-A0A2D7IKR4-F1
#
_cell.length_a   1.000
_cell.length_b   1.000
_cell.length_c   1.000
_cell.angle_alpha   90.00
_cell.angle_beta   90.00
_cell.angle_gamma   90.00
#
_symmetry.space_group_name_H-M   'P 1'
#
loop_
_entity.id
_entity.type
_entity.pdbx_description
1 polymer ?
#
loop_
_entity_poly.entity_id
_entity_poly.type
_entity_poly.pdbx_seq_one_letter_code
_entity_poly.pdbx_strand_id
1 'polypeptide(L)'
;MSFKSLPGNNNYQYHPDIGFGYKVSKNLALEGSVFSHSLGGSSGQIIRGGVQYYFGSSDTLSWVSSLKKVNYKSIKNFNLNNITLEISKWIKYRHNFFRFGLGSNFYTKDNFLYKQRGQINFILLNTIIPLKIFQLGFETRMNLNMFFYSFSFQKDFY
;
A
#
# COMPACT_ATOMS: atom_id res chain seq x y z
N MET A 1 6.71 -6.53 1.38
CA MET A 1 6.97 -7.07 2.74
C MET A 1 7.27 -5.92 3.70
N SER A 2 6.39 -5.71 4.69
CA SER A 2 6.61 -4.77 5.81
C SER A 2 7.08 -5.56 7.02
N PHE A 3 8.28 -5.27 7.50
CA PHE A 3 8.88 -5.99 8.63
C PHE A 3 8.72 -5.13 9.89
N LYS A 4 7.67 -5.38 10.66
CA LYS A 4 7.63 -4.95 12.05
C LYS A 4 7.04 -6.09 12.88
N SER A 5 7.89 -6.74 13.67
CA SER A 5 7.42 -7.55 14.77
C SER A 5 6.86 -6.59 15.82
N LEU A 6 5.59 -6.78 16.17
CA LEU A 6 5.06 -6.23 17.41
C LEU A 6 5.61 -7.08 18.56
N PRO A 7 6.01 -6.49 19.70
CA PRO A 7 6.56 -7.24 20.81
C PRO A 7 5.44 -8.06 21.45
N GLY A 8 5.42 -9.37 21.16
CA GLY A 8 4.42 -10.29 21.70
C GLY A 8 4.15 -11.48 20.76
N ASN A 9 4.88 -12.56 21.02
CA ASN A 9 4.66 -13.93 20.54
C ASN A 9 5.14 -14.28 19.11
N ASN A 10 5.92 -15.36 19.03
CA ASN A 10 6.95 -15.63 18.02
C ASN A 10 6.51 -16.37 16.73
N ASN A 11 5.23 -16.40 16.36
CA ASN A 11 4.77 -17.26 15.24
C ASN A 11 3.84 -16.57 14.23
N TYR A 12 4.16 -15.35 13.79
CA TYR A 12 3.51 -14.77 12.61
C TYR A 12 4.20 -15.27 11.35
N GLN A 13 3.63 -16.28 10.69
CA GLN A 13 4.00 -16.60 9.32
C GLN A 13 3.44 -15.52 8.40
N TYR A 14 4.35 -14.65 7.93
CA TYR A 14 4.04 -13.62 6.94
C TYR A 14 4.02 -14.28 5.55
N HIS A 15 2.84 -14.40 4.94
CA HIS A 15 2.76 -14.87 3.55
C HIS A 15 3.09 -13.73 2.58
N PRO A 16 3.52 -14.02 1.34
CA PRO A 16 3.69 -12.99 0.34
C PRO A 16 2.36 -12.26 0.08
N ASP A 17 2.47 -10.94 -0.06
CA ASP A 17 1.40 -10.06 -0.52
C ASP A 17 1.36 -10.09 -2.04
N ILE A 18 0.26 -10.58 -2.62
CA ILE A 18 0.12 -10.69 -4.06
C ILE A 18 -0.83 -9.61 -4.52
N GLY A 19 -0.31 -8.72 -5.37
CA GLY A 19 -1.07 -7.64 -5.99
C GLY A 19 -1.03 -7.72 -7.50
N PHE A 20 -2.01 -7.08 -8.13
CA PHE A 20 -2.08 -6.85 -9.56
C PHE A 20 -2.46 -5.39 -9.82
N GLY A 21 -2.02 -4.88 -10.96
CA GLY A 21 -2.40 -3.56 -11.46
C GLY A 21 -2.80 -3.69 -12.92
N TYR A 22 -3.88 -3.02 -13.31
CA TYR A 22 -4.36 -3.00 -14.68
C TYR A 22 -4.59 -1.57 -15.14
N LYS A 23 -3.91 -1.17 -16.23
CA LYS A 23 -4.04 0.15 -16.81
C LYS A 23 -5.27 0.20 -17.73
N VAL A 24 -6.32 0.86 -17.28
CA VAL A 24 -7.60 1.00 -18.03
C VAL A 24 -7.47 2.03 -19.15
N SER A 25 -6.73 3.11 -18.91
CA SER A 25 -6.47 4.14 -19.91
C SER A 25 -5.09 4.77 -19.71
N LYS A 26 -4.69 5.72 -20.56
CA LYS A 26 -3.43 6.46 -20.41
C LYS A 26 -3.24 7.03 -18.99
N ASN A 27 -4.35 7.46 -18.36
CA ASN A 27 -4.36 8.22 -17.13
C ASN A 27 -5.07 7.50 -15.97
N LEU A 28 -5.57 6.28 -16.16
CA LEU A 28 -6.31 5.54 -15.12
C LEU A 28 -5.80 4.11 -15.00
N ALA A 29 -5.50 3.69 -13.77
CA ALA A 29 -5.22 2.30 -13.44
C ALA A 29 -6.07 1.83 -12.27
N LEU A 30 -6.40 0.54 -12.30
CA LEU A 30 -6.98 -0.20 -11.20
C LEU A 30 -5.87 -1.02 -10.53
N GLU A 31 -5.99 -1.22 -9.23
CA GLU A 31 -5.10 -2.10 -8.48
C GLU A 31 -5.89 -2.95 -7.51
N GLY A 32 -5.39 -4.16 -7.25
CA GLY A 32 -5.92 -5.06 -6.25
C GLY A 32 -4.80 -5.83 -5.58
N SER A 33 -4.97 -6.18 -4.32
CA SER A 33 -4.09 -7.14 -3.66
C SER A 33 -4.80 -7.94 -2.59
N VAL A 34 -4.30 -9.16 -2.41
CA VAL A 34 -4.75 -10.08 -1.37
C VAL A 34 -3.52 -10.55 -0.60
N PHE A 35 -3.58 -10.38 0.72
CA PHE A 35 -2.56 -10.82 1.64
C PHE A 35 -3.23 -11.65 2.73
N SER A 36 -2.66 -12.82 3.01
CA SER A 36 -3.13 -13.68 4.10
C SER A 36 -2.05 -13.78 5.15
N HIS A 37 -2.41 -13.98 6.42
CA HIS A 37 -1.44 -14.34 7.45
C HIS A 37 -2.06 -15.25 8.51
N SER A 38 -1.22 -16.10 9.09
CA SER A 38 -1.63 -16.98 10.19
C SER A 38 -1.68 -16.21 11.51
N LEU A 39 -2.72 -16.49 12.30
CA LEU A 39 -2.99 -15.99 13.64
C LEU A 39 -3.31 -17.18 14.54
N GLY A 40 -2.28 -17.89 15.01
CA GLY A 40 -2.38 -18.91 16.07
C GLY A 40 -3.57 -19.87 15.90
N GLY A 41 -3.66 -20.54 14.74
CA GLY A 41 -4.75 -21.47 14.41
C GLY A 41 -5.90 -20.89 13.58
N SER A 42 -5.83 -19.61 13.17
CA SER A 42 -6.80 -18.96 12.29
C SER A 42 -6.13 -18.20 11.15
N SER A 43 -6.77 -18.10 9.98
CA SER A 43 -6.27 -17.33 8.84
C SER A 43 -6.94 -15.95 8.79
N GLY A 44 -6.15 -14.88 8.86
CA GLY A 44 -6.61 -13.52 8.57
C GLY A 44 -6.37 -13.19 7.10
N GLN A 45 -7.31 -12.49 6.46
CA GLN A 45 -7.18 -12.05 5.07
C GLN A 45 -7.37 -10.53 4.96
N ILE A 46 -6.40 -9.85 4.35
CA ILE A 46 -6.46 -8.46 3.92
C ILE A 46 -6.75 -8.45 2.43
N ILE A 47 -7.84 -7.80 2.03
CA ILE A 47 -8.19 -7.53 0.64
C ILE A 47 -8.10 -6.03 0.43
N ARG A 48 -7.40 -5.62 -0.64
CA ARG A 48 -7.24 -4.23 -1.03
C ARG A 48 -7.66 -4.06 -2.48
N GLY A 49 -8.37 -2.98 -2.74
CA GLY A 49 -8.74 -2.55 -4.07
C GLY A 49 -8.61 -1.04 -4.16
N GLY A 50 -8.13 -0.54 -5.30
CA GLY A 50 -7.90 0.89 -5.46
C GLY A 50 -7.91 1.33 -6.91
N VAL A 51 -7.97 2.64 -7.06
CA VAL A 51 -7.85 3.34 -8.33
C VAL A 51 -6.73 4.36 -8.25
N GLN A 52 -5.99 4.51 -9.34
CA GLN A 52 -4.93 5.50 -9.48
C GLN A 52 -5.21 6.34 -10.72
N TYR A 53 -5.22 7.66 -10.56
CA TYR A 53 -5.36 8.63 -11.62
C TYR A 53 -4.06 9.40 -11.83
N TYR A 54 -3.53 9.37 -13.04
CA TYR A 54 -2.27 10.00 -13.42
C TYR A 54 -2.53 11.30 -14.18
N PHE A 55 -1.84 12.38 -13.80
CA PHE A 55 -1.98 13.70 -14.40
C PHE A 55 -0.63 14.44 -14.42
N GLY A 56 -0.52 15.52 -15.19
CA GLY A 56 0.74 16.26 -15.34
C GLY A 56 0.80 17.04 -16.65
N SER A 57 1.99 17.55 -17.00
CA SER A 57 2.19 18.22 -18.28
C SER A 57 1.86 17.28 -19.45
N SER A 58 1.54 17.84 -20.62
CA SER A 58 1.09 17.12 -21.82
C SER A 58 1.92 15.84 -22.12
N ASP A 59 3.22 15.90 -21.83
CA ASP A 59 4.17 14.83 -22.14
C ASP A 59 4.56 13.97 -20.94
N THR A 60 4.31 14.41 -19.70
CA THR A 60 4.70 13.65 -18.51
C THR A 60 3.55 13.58 -17.49
N LEU A 61 2.98 12.38 -17.33
CA LEU A 61 2.03 12.06 -16.27
C LEU A 61 2.75 11.87 -14.93
N SER A 62 3.39 12.94 -14.44
CA SER A 62 4.28 12.89 -13.28
C SER A 62 3.53 12.86 -11.94
N TRP A 63 2.27 13.28 -11.89
CA TRP A 63 1.47 13.28 -10.67
C TRP A 63 0.50 12.11 -10.64
N VAL A 64 0.24 11.59 -9.44
CA VAL A 64 -0.69 10.50 -9.19
C VAL A 64 -1.58 10.86 -8.01
N SER A 65 -2.88 10.69 -8.18
CA SER A 65 -3.82 10.64 -7.08
C SER A 65 -4.33 9.21 -6.97
N SER A 66 -4.42 8.68 -5.75
CA SER A 66 -4.97 7.34 -5.53
C SER A 66 -5.99 7.30 -4.42
N LEU A 67 -7.00 6.46 -4.63
CA LEU A 67 -8.02 6.11 -3.66
C LEU A 67 -7.99 4.59 -3.49
N LYS A 68 -7.70 4.13 -2.27
CA LYS A 68 -7.59 2.70 -1.96
C LYS A 68 -8.54 2.34 -0.82
N LYS A 69 -9.25 1.23 -0.97
CA LYS A 69 -10.05 0.62 0.08
C LYS A 69 -9.34 -0.64 0.55
N VAL A 70 -9.18 -0.76 1.86
CA VAL A 70 -8.60 -1.94 2.49
C VAL A 70 -9.61 -2.48 3.49
N ASN A 71 -9.95 -3.76 3.31
CA ASN A 71 -10.79 -4.52 4.22
C ASN A 71 -9.97 -5.69 4.74
N TYR A 72 -9.81 -5.75 6.06
CA TYR A 72 -9.24 -6.88 6.75
C TYR A 72 -10.31 -7.55 7.59
N LYS A 73 -10.43 -8.87 7.45
CA LYS A 73 -11.35 -9.68 8.23
C LYS A 73 -10.57 -10.83 8.87
N SER A 74 -10.70 -10.95 10.19
CA SER A 74 -10.12 -12.05 10.98
C SER A 74 -11.21 -12.78 11.75
N ILE A 75 -10.98 -14.07 12.03
CA ILE A 75 -11.93 -14.98 12.70
C ILE A 75 -12.23 -14.53 14.15
N LYS A 76 -11.31 -13.78 14.79
CA LYS A 76 -11.51 -13.22 16.14
C LYS A 76 -12.32 -11.90 16.17
N ASN A 77 -13.25 -11.71 15.23
CA ASN A 77 -14.06 -10.48 15.08
C ASN A 77 -13.26 -9.17 14.93
N PHE A 78 -11.98 -9.25 14.55
CA PHE A 78 -11.20 -8.06 14.22
C PHE A 78 -11.43 -7.70 12.75
N ASN A 79 -12.08 -6.56 12.53
CA ASN A 79 -12.40 -6.02 11.22
C ASN A 79 -11.73 -4.66 11.06
N LEU A 80 -10.73 -4.54 10.20
CA LEU A 80 -10.14 -3.25 9.86
C LEU A 80 -10.68 -2.79 8.52
N ASN A 81 -11.29 -1.62 8.50
CA ASN A 81 -11.87 -1.03 7.31
C ASN A 81 -11.39 0.41 7.17
N ASN A 82 -10.48 0.63 6.23
CA ASN A 82 -9.92 1.95 5.98
C ASN A 82 -9.97 2.34 4.50
N ILE A 83 -10.06 3.65 4.30
CA ILE A 83 -9.91 4.32 3.02
C ILE A 83 -8.60 5.09 3.06
N THR A 84 -7.77 4.93 2.05
CA THR A 84 -6.53 5.67 1.88
C THR A 84 -6.69 6.61 0.70
N LEU A 85 -6.43 7.90 0.93
CA LEU A 85 -6.26 8.91 -0.10
C LEU A 85 -4.78 9.29 -0.16
N GLU A 86 -4.22 9.41 -1.35
CA GLU A 86 -2.82 9.77 -1.56
C GLU A 86 -2.69 10.66 -2.79
N ILE A 87 -1.87 11.70 -2.68
CA ILE A 87 -1.36 12.47 -3.82
C ILE A 87 0.16 12.42 -3.80
N SER A 88 0.75 12.06 -4.93
CA SER A 88 2.19 11.87 -5.04
C SER A 88 2.72 12.28 -6.41
N LYS A 89 4.01 12.60 -6.45
CA LYS A 89 4.72 13.01 -7.66
C LYS A 89 5.86 12.02 -7.93
N TRP A 90 5.88 11.47 -9.13
CA TRP A 90 6.98 10.74 -9.72
C TRP A 90 8.04 11.68 -10.28
N ILE A 91 9.29 11.36 -9.96
CA ILE A 91 10.48 12.04 -10.43
C ILE A 91 11.42 10.95 -10.96
N LYS A 92 11.72 11.02 -12.26
CA LYS A 92 12.74 10.16 -12.86
C LYS A 92 14.10 10.80 -12.64
N TYR A 93 15.04 10.06 -12.06
CA TYR A 93 16.43 10.49 -11.91
C TYR A 93 17.36 9.38 -12.35
N ARG A 94 18.12 9.64 -13.43
CA ARG A 94 18.96 8.65 -14.12
C ARG A 94 18.13 7.42 -14.51
N HIS A 95 18.50 6.25 -13.99
CA HIS A 95 17.81 4.98 -14.23
C HIS A 95 16.69 4.70 -13.21
N ASN A 96 16.58 5.48 -12.13
CA ASN A 96 15.67 5.19 -11.02
C ASN A 96 14.45 6.12 -11.04
N PHE A 97 13.35 5.65 -10.44
CA PHE A 97 12.15 6.45 -10.21
C PHE A 97 11.97 6.69 -8.73
N PHE A 98 11.70 7.93 -8.38
CA PHE A 98 11.39 8.35 -7.03
C PHE A 98 9.95 8.87 -7.00
N ARG A 99 9.24 8.55 -5.93
CA ARG A 99 7.90 9.07 -5.66
C ARG A 99 7.89 9.71 -4.29
N PHE A 100 7.47 10.96 -4.24
CA PHE A 100 7.24 11.69 -3.01
C PHE A 100 5.76 12.08 -2.93
N GLY A 101 5.13 11.92 -1.77
CA GLY A 101 3.72 12.26 -1.64
C GLY A 101 3.25 12.44 -0.22
N LEU A 102 1.98 12.81 -0.13
CA LEU A 102 1.23 12.96 1.11
C LEU A 102 -0.05 12.14 0.98
N GLY A 103 -0.52 11.59 2.08
CA GLY A 103 -1.77 10.86 2.09
C GLY A 103 -2.41 10.81 3.46
N SER A 104 -3.59 10.22 3.51
CA SER A 104 -4.36 10.05 4.72
C SER A 104 -5.12 8.74 4.72
N ASN A 105 -5.09 8.05 5.86
CA ASN A 105 -5.87 6.86 6.13
C ASN A 105 -7.06 7.23 7.02
N PHE A 106 -8.27 6.99 6.52
CA PHE A 106 -9.53 7.17 7.25
C PHE A 106 -10.06 5.81 7.68
N TYR A 107 -10.12 5.60 8.99
CA TYR A 107 -10.61 4.36 9.58
C TYR A 107 -12.08 4.54 9.98
N THR A 108 -12.92 3.64 9.48
CA THR A 108 -14.39 3.83 9.50
C THR A 108 -15.11 3.03 10.58
N LYS A 109 -14.45 2.05 11.21
CA LYS A 109 -15.07 1.16 12.20
C LYS A 109 -14.29 1.10 13.50
N ASP A 110 -15.04 1.09 14.60
CA ASP A 110 -14.54 0.67 15.90
C ASP A 110 -14.57 -0.86 15.97
N ASN A 111 -13.48 -1.46 16.44
CA ASN A 111 -13.46 -2.89 16.77
C ASN A 111 -13.90 -3.08 18.22
N PHE A 112 -14.43 -4.25 18.56
CA PHE A 112 -14.93 -4.56 19.90
C PHE A 112 -13.90 -4.35 21.02
N LEU A 113 -12.60 -4.38 20.68
CA LEU A 113 -11.47 -4.22 21.60
C LEU A 113 -10.78 -2.84 21.53
N TYR A 114 -10.95 -2.08 20.45
CA TYR A 114 -10.22 -0.82 20.24
C TYR A 114 -11.05 0.18 19.42
N LYS A 115 -11.12 1.44 19.88
CA LYS A 115 -11.57 2.57 19.06
C LYS A 115 -10.54 2.80 17.96
N GLN A 116 -10.86 2.36 16.74
CA GLN A 116 -10.00 2.53 15.57
C GLN A 116 -10.50 3.65 14.67
N ARG A 117 -11.59 4.35 15.02
CA ARG A 117 -12.07 5.51 14.26
C ARG A 117 -11.09 6.67 14.33
N GLY A 118 -10.70 7.19 13.18
CA GLY A 118 -9.78 8.32 13.10
C GLY A 118 -9.14 8.53 11.74
N GLN A 119 -8.28 9.55 11.67
CA GLN A 119 -7.53 9.94 10.49
C GLN A 119 -6.04 9.92 10.81
N ILE A 120 -5.25 9.26 9.97
CA ILE A 120 -3.79 9.25 10.10
C ILE A 120 -3.18 9.79 8.80
N ASN A 121 -2.65 11.00 8.87
CA ASN A 121 -1.92 11.62 7.77
C ASN A 121 -0.51 11.03 7.67
N PHE A 122 0.03 10.88 6.48
CA PHE A 122 1.37 10.35 6.29
C PHE A 122 2.08 11.03 5.13
N ILE A 123 3.40 11.05 5.22
CA ILE A 123 4.32 11.35 4.12
C ILE A 123 4.74 10.02 3.50
N LEU A 124 4.86 10.01 2.19
CA LEU A 124 5.24 8.86 1.39
C LEU A 124 6.55 9.13 0.67
N LEU A 125 7.48 8.19 0.77
CA LEU A 125 8.66 8.09 -0.07
C LEU A 125 8.69 6.72 -0.72
N ASN A 126 8.92 6.64 -2.02
CA ASN A 126 9.09 5.37 -2.70
C ASN A 126 10.20 5.48 -3.74
N THR A 127 11.07 4.48 -3.78
CA THR A 127 12.14 4.34 -4.77
C THR A 127 11.89 3.08 -5.56
N ILE A 128 11.81 3.21 -6.88
CA ILE A 128 11.72 2.10 -7.81
C ILE A 128 13.02 2.03 -8.63
N ILE A 129 13.66 0.87 -8.57
CA ILE A 129 14.84 0.54 -9.35
C ILE A 129 14.39 -0.43 -10.45
N PRO A 130 14.31 0.01 -11.71
CA PRO A 130 14.02 -0.88 -12.80
C PRO A 130 15.23 -1.77 -13.06
N LEU A 131 14.96 -3.06 -13.19
CA LEU A 131 15.88 -4.07 -13.71
C LEU A 131 15.29 -4.58 -15.02
N LYS A 132 16.07 -5.35 -15.80
CA LYS A 132 15.68 -5.71 -17.17
C LYS A 132 14.27 -6.31 -17.31
N ILE A 133 13.88 -7.21 -16.40
CA ILE A 133 12.65 -8.01 -16.50
C ILE A 133 11.67 -7.71 -15.35
N PHE A 134 12.12 -7.00 -14.32
CA PHE A 134 11.34 -6.70 -13.13
C PHE A 134 11.80 -5.39 -12.50
N GLN A 135 11.00 -4.83 -11.61
CA GLN A 135 11.28 -3.61 -10.88
C GLN A 135 11.31 -3.91 -9.38
N LEU A 136 12.28 -3.35 -8.68
CA LEU A 136 12.37 -3.40 -7.21
C LEU A 136 11.86 -2.10 -6.64
N GLY A 137 10.91 -2.18 -5.71
CA GLY A 137 10.37 -1.04 -5.00
C GLY A 137 10.75 -1.05 -3.52
N PHE A 138 11.10 0.11 -3.00
CA PHE A 138 11.22 0.37 -1.57
C PHE A 138 10.38 1.59 -1.21
N GLU A 139 9.32 1.36 -0.46
CA GLU A 139 8.38 2.39 -0.01
C GLU A 139 8.47 2.58 1.49
N THR A 140 8.43 3.83 1.95
CA THR A 140 8.25 4.20 3.34
C THR A 140 7.07 5.15 3.51
N ARG A 141 6.31 4.95 4.58
CA ARG A 141 5.23 5.83 5.02
C ARG A 141 5.49 6.28 6.43
N MET A 142 5.48 7.58 6.65
CA MET A 142 5.86 8.18 7.92
C MET A 142 4.77 9.11 8.41
N ASN A 143 4.43 8.99 9.69
CA ASN A 143 3.67 9.95 10.48
C ASN A 143 4.53 10.29 11.71
N LEU A 144 4.24 11.39 12.41
CA LEU A 144 4.90 11.78 13.67
C LEU A 144 5.12 10.62 14.66
N ASN A 145 4.17 9.69 14.73
CA ASN A 145 4.20 8.59 15.70
C ASN A 145 4.60 7.23 15.10
N MET A 146 4.65 7.09 13.77
CA MET A 146 4.77 5.78 13.12
C MET A 146 5.61 5.81 11.85
N PHE A 147 6.48 4.81 11.72
CA PHE A 147 7.27 4.54 10.54
C PHE A 147 6.91 3.15 9.99
N PHE A 148 6.51 3.11 8.72
CA PHE A 148 6.22 1.89 7.97
C PHE A 148 7.14 1.83 6.75
N TYR A 149 7.57 0.63 6.38
CA TYR A 149 8.33 0.39 5.18
C TYR A 149 7.85 -0.86 4.47
N SER A 150 8.06 -0.94 3.16
CA SER A 150 7.71 -2.11 2.38
C SER A 150 8.64 -2.29 1.19
N PHE A 151 9.02 -3.54 0.94
CA PHE A 151 9.70 -3.95 -0.28
C PHE A 151 8.71 -4.59 -1.26
N SER A 152 8.81 -4.27 -2.54
CA SER A 152 8.00 -4.85 -3.61
C SER A 152 8.86 -5.35 -4.76
N PHE A 153 8.37 -6.42 -5.40
CA PHE A 153 8.89 -6.96 -6.66
C PHE A 153 7.75 -6.85 -7.66
N GLN A 154 7.94 -6.08 -8.73
CA GLN A 154 6.94 -5.88 -9.77
C GLN A 154 7.46 -6.42 -11.10
N LYS A 155 6.63 -7.18 -11.81
CA LYS A 155 6.88 -7.58 -13.19
C LYS A 155 5.77 -7.01 -14.04
N ASP A 156 6.14 -6.25 -15.07
CA ASP A 156 5.20 -5.78 -16.07
C ASP A 156 4.97 -6.90 -17.08
N PHE A 157 3.71 -7.28 -17.27
CA PHE A 157 3.29 -8.21 -18.32
C PHE A 157 2.75 -7.33 -19.45
N TYR A 158 3.60 -7.10 -20.46
CA TYR A 158 3.25 -6.36 -21.67
C TYR A 158 2.14 -7.06 -22.46
#